data_AF-A0AAW8TE18-F1
#
_entry.id   AF-A0AAW8TE18-F1
#
_cell.length_a   1.000
_cell.length_b   1.000
_cell.length_c   1.000
_cell.angle_alpha   90.00
_cell.angle_beta   90.00
_cell.angle_gamma   90.00
#
_symmetry.space_group_name_H-M   'P 1'
#
loop_
_entity.id
_entity.type
_entity.pdbx_description
1 polymer ?
#
loop_
_entity_poly.entity_id
_entity_poly.type
_entity_poly.pdbx_seq_one_letter_code
_entity_poly.pdbx_strand_id
1 'polypeptide(L)'
;MKIKYLKRTQFFGDYQACRVIWITTLKGELLVKFTITDREGKHLYTIMEPPESDTFDLSNNVLSLEQLEEIRDLLKANNPDIEWDITDEEEVIFMLGFFGECLARRHWLARDSKKDEDVIADYIFDASDKIVKGECFQTDYFKKEATEGEIIENYLLPKLLARNEVDTIVLNIARAGQVNSYSIVIQENE
;
A
#
# COMPACT_ATOMS: atom_id res chain seq x y z
N MET A 1 -5.79 8.95 -27.51
CA MET A 1 -4.55 9.58 -26.98
C MET A 1 -3.82 8.52 -26.19
N LYS A 2 -2.53 8.22 -26.47
CA LYS A 2 -1.75 7.32 -25.61
C LYS A 2 -1.22 8.15 -24.44
N ILE A 3 -1.70 7.88 -23.24
CA ILE A 3 -1.25 8.56 -22.01
C ILE A 3 0.15 8.01 -21.70
N LYS A 4 1.11 8.90 -21.47
CA LYS A 4 2.45 8.51 -21.05
C LYS A 4 2.46 8.37 -19.53
N TYR A 5 2.83 7.21 -19.03
CA TYR A 5 2.92 6.96 -17.59
C TYR A 5 4.12 6.06 -17.29
N LEU A 6 4.62 6.15 -16.06
CA LEU A 6 5.66 5.29 -15.53
C LEU A 6 5.01 4.26 -14.58
N LYS A 7 5.11 2.98 -14.92
CA LYS A 7 4.70 1.86 -14.05
C LYS A 7 5.92 1.31 -13.32
N ARG A 8 5.96 1.48 -11.99
CA ARG A 8 6.97 0.90 -11.10
C ARG A 8 6.37 -0.28 -10.36
N THR A 9 7.03 -1.43 -10.38
CA THR A 9 6.66 -2.55 -9.52
C THR A 9 7.12 -2.26 -8.10
N GLN A 10 6.24 -2.46 -7.12
CA GLN A 10 6.58 -2.26 -5.71
C GLN A 10 7.01 -3.58 -5.07
N PHE A 11 8.06 -3.51 -4.26
CA PHE A 11 8.64 -4.64 -3.55
C PHE A 11 8.79 -4.31 -2.07
N PHE A 12 8.57 -5.31 -1.21
CA PHE A 12 8.51 -5.14 0.25
C PHE A 12 9.44 -6.12 0.98
N GLY A 13 10.48 -6.63 0.32
CA GLY A 13 11.40 -7.60 0.91
C GLY A 13 10.74 -8.94 1.23
N ASP A 14 11.37 -9.66 2.14
CA ASP A 14 10.85 -10.91 2.71
C ASP A 14 9.95 -10.67 3.94
N TYR A 15 9.56 -9.42 4.20
CA TYR A 15 8.70 -9.03 5.31
C TYR A 15 7.26 -9.49 5.10
N GLN A 16 6.58 -9.83 6.20
CA GLN A 16 5.21 -10.33 6.16
C GLN A 16 4.34 -9.65 7.22
N ALA A 17 3.09 -9.36 6.85
CA ALA A 17 2.07 -9.04 7.83
C ALA A 17 1.38 -10.31 8.32
N CYS A 18 1.21 -10.42 9.63
CA CYS A 18 0.44 -11.46 10.27
C CYS A 18 -0.50 -10.85 11.33
N ARG A 19 -1.45 -11.67 11.82
CA ARG A 19 -2.46 -11.23 12.81
C ARG A 19 -3.18 -9.93 12.40
N VAL A 20 -3.44 -9.79 11.09
CA VAL A 20 -4.15 -8.64 10.53
C VAL A 20 -5.61 -8.67 10.95
N ILE A 21 -6.04 -7.61 11.63
CA ILE A 21 -7.41 -7.40 12.09
C ILE A 21 -7.89 -6.06 11.51
N TRP A 22 -8.90 -6.12 10.65
CA TRP A 22 -9.61 -4.94 10.17
C TRP A 22 -10.78 -4.65 11.13
N ILE A 23 -10.92 -3.39 11.54
CA ILE A 23 -11.88 -2.94 12.53
C ILE A 23 -12.73 -1.86 11.89
N THR A 24 -14.05 -2.08 11.80
CA THR A 24 -14.99 -1.01 11.43
C THR A 24 -15.57 -0.41 12.70
N THR A 25 -15.32 0.88 12.94
CA THR A 25 -15.85 1.57 14.12
C THR A 25 -17.35 1.84 13.96
N LEU A 26 -18.03 2.20 15.05
CA LEU A 26 -19.44 2.60 15.01
C LEU A 26 -19.67 3.89 14.19
N LYS A 27 -18.61 4.68 13.97
CA LYS A 27 -18.62 5.88 13.13
C LYS A 27 -18.35 5.56 11.65
N GLY A 28 -18.10 4.28 11.32
CA GLY A 28 -17.80 3.83 9.96
C GLY A 28 -16.32 3.98 9.56
N GLU A 29 -15.42 4.30 10.49
CA GLU A 29 -13.98 4.32 10.22
C GLU A 29 -13.49 2.90 10.02
N LEU A 30 -12.62 2.67 9.03
CA LEU A 30 -11.92 1.41 8.83
C LEU A 30 -10.51 1.57 9.39
N LEU A 31 -10.23 0.87 10.50
CA LEU A 31 -8.94 0.85 11.17
C LEU A 31 -8.26 -0.51 11.00
N VAL A 32 -6.94 -0.57 11.14
CA VAL A 32 -6.20 -1.83 11.13
C VAL A 32 -5.30 -2.02 12.34
N LYS A 33 -5.16 -3.29 12.75
CA LYS A 33 -4.11 -3.76 13.64
C LYS A 33 -3.38 -4.92 12.99
N PHE A 34 -2.05 -4.88 12.97
CA PHE A 34 -1.23 -5.93 12.39
C PHE A 34 0.13 -6.07 13.08
N THR A 35 0.75 -7.22 12.89
CA THR A 35 2.13 -7.50 13.30
C THR A 35 2.99 -7.72 12.07
N ILE A 36 4.17 -7.12 12.04
CA ILE A 36 5.17 -7.36 11.00
C ILE A 36 6.20 -8.35 11.50
N THR A 37 6.52 -9.33 10.64
CA THR A 37 7.55 -10.33 10.87
C THR A 37 8.60 -10.30 9.77
N ASP A 38 9.81 -10.77 10.09
CA ASP A 38 10.82 -11.07 9.09
C ASP A 38 10.51 -12.38 8.34
N ARG A 39 11.44 -12.78 7.47
CA ARG A 39 11.41 -14.02 6.68
C ARG A 39 11.26 -15.29 7.53
N GLU A 40 11.85 -15.30 8.73
CA GLU A 40 11.82 -16.46 9.64
C GLU A 40 10.54 -16.48 10.50
N GLY A 41 9.68 -15.46 10.37
CA GLY A 41 8.47 -15.31 11.15
C GLY A 41 8.72 -14.70 12.54
N LYS A 42 9.91 -14.14 12.79
CA LYS A 42 10.19 -13.43 14.04
C LYS A 42 9.41 -12.13 14.06
N HIS A 43 8.74 -11.87 15.18
CA HIS A 43 8.05 -10.60 15.42
C HIS A 43 9.04 -9.43 15.42
N LEU A 44 8.77 -8.41 14.61
CA LEU A 44 9.57 -7.19 14.57
C LEU A 44 8.86 -6.02 15.27
N TYR A 45 7.59 -5.80 14.94
CA TYR A 45 6.78 -4.77 15.57
C TYR A 45 5.28 -4.98 15.34
N THR A 46 4.45 -4.26 16.09
CA THR A 46 3.00 -4.22 15.93
C THR A 46 2.53 -2.79 15.81
N ILE A 47 1.63 -2.56 14.84
CA ILE A 47 0.94 -1.29 14.63
C ILE A 47 -0.54 -1.47 14.96
N MET A 48 -1.12 -0.43 15.53
CA MET A 48 -2.55 -0.25 15.68
C MET A 48 -2.92 1.16 15.24
N GLU A 49 -3.94 1.30 14.40
CA GLU A 49 -4.58 2.59 14.13
C GLU A 49 -5.61 2.87 15.23
N PRO A 50 -5.42 3.92 16.05
CA PRO A 50 -6.42 4.33 17.00
C PRO A 50 -7.60 5.03 16.29
N PRO A 51 -8.84 4.89 16.81
CA PRO A 51 -9.96 5.67 16.31
C PRO A 51 -9.70 7.17 16.49
N GLU A 52 -10.14 7.99 15.53
CA GLU A 52 -10.02 9.46 15.59
C GLU A 52 -8.57 9.98 15.70
N SER A 53 -7.58 9.16 15.33
CA SER A 53 -6.16 9.50 15.34
C SER A 53 -5.62 9.64 13.93
N ASP A 54 -4.79 10.66 13.72
CA ASP A 54 -4.03 10.85 12.47
C ASP A 54 -2.68 10.09 12.50
N THR A 55 -2.38 9.37 13.59
CA THR A 55 -1.11 8.67 13.81
C THR A 55 -1.30 7.22 14.22
N PHE A 56 -0.27 6.42 14.02
CA PHE A 56 -0.21 5.01 14.42
C PHE A 56 0.31 4.84 15.86
N ASP A 57 -0.15 3.79 16.54
CA ASP A 57 0.45 3.31 17.78
C ASP A 57 1.42 2.15 17.49
N LEU A 58 2.71 2.38 17.75
CA LEU A 58 3.76 1.37 17.63
C LEU A 58 3.96 0.64 18.97
N SER A 59 4.03 -0.69 18.93
CA SER A 59 4.28 -1.53 20.11
C SER A 59 5.14 -2.75 19.78
N ASN A 60 5.78 -3.33 20.81
CA ASN A 60 6.64 -4.51 20.70
C ASN A 60 7.76 -4.37 19.64
N ASN A 61 8.27 -3.16 19.45
CA ASN A 61 9.31 -2.87 18.48
C ASN A 61 10.66 -3.45 18.91
N VAL A 62 11.23 -4.32 18.08
CA VAL A 62 12.57 -4.92 18.25
C VAL A 62 13.43 -4.76 16.98
N LEU A 63 13.07 -3.84 16.08
CA LEU A 63 13.83 -3.55 14.87
C LEU A 63 15.26 -3.09 15.22
N SER A 64 16.24 -3.62 14.50
CA SER A 64 17.58 -3.03 14.47
C SER A 64 17.60 -1.79 13.56
N LEU A 65 18.63 -0.95 13.69
CA LEU A 65 18.86 0.16 12.78
C LEU A 65 19.00 -0.32 11.32
N GLU A 66 19.70 -1.42 11.10
CA GLU A 66 19.86 -2.02 9.76
C GLU A 66 18.51 -2.40 9.13
N GLN A 67 17.58 -2.95 9.92
CA GLN A 67 16.24 -3.29 9.43
C GLN A 67 15.39 -2.04 9.16
N LEU A 68 15.57 -0.99 9.96
CA LEU A 68 14.89 0.29 9.74
C LEU A 68 15.38 0.94 8.44
N GLU A 69 16.69 0.93 8.19
CA GLU A 69 17.29 1.40 6.94
C GLU A 69 16.84 0.58 5.73
N GLU A 70 16.77 -0.75 5.87
CA GLU A 70 16.26 -1.63 4.80
C GLU A 70 14.81 -1.29 4.43
N ILE A 71 13.92 -1.14 5.42
CA ILE A 71 12.52 -0.77 5.20
C ILE A 71 12.42 0.59 4.51
N ARG A 72 13.20 1.59 4.97
CA ARG A 72 13.28 2.91 4.35
C ARG A 72 13.71 2.82 2.88
N ASP A 73 14.74 2.03 2.58
CA ASP A 73 15.28 1.89 1.24
C ASP A 73 14.31 1.15 0.30
N LEU A 74 13.55 0.17 0.81
CA LEU A 74 12.44 -0.47 0.08
C LEU A 74 11.35 0.53 -0.27
N LEU A 75 10.92 1.37 0.68
CA LEU A 75 9.93 2.41 0.43
C LEU A 75 10.42 3.44 -0.59
N LYS A 76 11.68 3.87 -0.48
CA LYS A 76 12.31 4.77 -1.45
C LYS A 76 12.42 4.16 -2.84
N ALA A 77 12.70 2.86 -2.95
CA ALA A 77 12.69 2.18 -4.25
C ALA A 77 11.29 2.15 -4.87
N ASN A 78 10.25 2.03 -4.05
CA ASN A 78 8.86 2.01 -4.48
C ASN A 78 8.39 3.41 -4.92
N ASN A 79 8.73 4.45 -4.16
CA ASN A 79 8.41 5.86 -4.42
C ASN A 79 9.64 6.74 -4.12
N PRO A 80 10.50 7.03 -5.12
CA PRO A 80 11.77 7.75 -4.92
C PRO A 80 11.61 9.21 -4.49
N ASP A 81 10.45 9.79 -4.74
CA ASP A 81 10.14 11.20 -4.52
C ASP A 81 9.65 11.47 -3.09
N ILE A 82 9.39 10.42 -2.30
CA ILE A 82 9.05 10.51 -0.86
C ILE A 82 10.32 10.30 -0.05
N GLU A 83 10.66 11.29 0.77
CA GLU A 83 11.73 11.20 1.77
C GLU A 83 11.19 10.66 3.10
N TRP A 84 12.04 9.91 3.80
CA TRP A 84 11.72 9.28 5.09
C TRP A 84 12.87 9.55 6.06
N ASP A 85 12.66 10.44 7.03
CA ASP A 85 13.59 10.73 8.11
C ASP A 85 13.50 9.67 9.21
N ILE A 86 14.51 8.80 9.28
CA ILE A 86 14.61 7.77 10.32
C ILE A 86 15.22 8.29 11.63
N THR A 87 15.50 9.59 11.73
CA THR A 87 15.99 10.26 12.94
C THR A 87 14.86 10.92 13.74
N ASP A 88 13.70 11.14 13.13
CA ASP A 88 12.48 11.59 13.79
C ASP A 88 11.61 10.38 14.20
N GLU A 89 11.28 10.29 15.49
CA GLU A 89 10.49 9.19 16.04
C GLU A 89 9.06 9.16 15.48
N GLU A 90 8.43 10.32 15.27
CA GLU A 90 7.07 10.38 14.73
C GLU A 90 7.04 9.92 13.28
N GLU A 91 8.06 10.32 12.50
CA GLU A 91 8.20 9.91 11.11
C GLU A 91 8.54 8.42 10.97
N VAL A 92 9.36 7.88 11.87
CA VAL A 92 9.61 6.42 11.95
C VAL A 92 8.32 5.65 12.20
N ILE A 93 7.49 6.08 13.16
CA ILE A 93 6.22 5.42 13.46
C ILE A 93 5.30 5.46 12.23
N PHE A 94 5.20 6.63 11.58
CA PHE A 94 4.40 6.79 10.37
C PHE A 94 4.89 5.92 9.22
N MET A 95 6.21 5.89 8.97
CA MET A 95 6.85 5.04 7.97
C MET A 95 6.57 3.55 8.20
N LEU A 96 6.73 3.08 9.44
CA LEU A 96 6.49 1.68 9.81
C LEU A 96 5.01 1.31 9.73
N GLY A 97 4.12 2.24 10.07
CA GLY A 97 2.68 2.12 9.88
C GLY A 97 2.31 1.96 8.41
N PHE A 98 2.76 2.88 7.56
CA PHE A 98 2.53 2.85 6.11
C PHE A 98 3.06 1.56 5.45
N PHE A 99 4.32 1.19 5.74
CA PHE A 99 4.92 -0.04 5.23
C PHE A 99 4.12 -1.28 5.65
N GLY A 100 3.72 -1.31 6.92
CA GLY A 100 2.96 -2.42 7.47
C GLY A 100 1.53 -2.51 6.94
N GLU A 101 0.87 -1.38 6.69
CA GLU A 101 -0.46 -1.34 6.07
C GLU A 101 -0.40 -1.92 4.65
N CYS A 102 0.61 -1.55 3.87
CA CYS A 102 0.85 -2.11 2.54
C CYS A 102 0.98 -3.65 2.59
N LEU A 103 1.75 -4.19 3.55
CA LEU A 103 1.86 -5.63 3.77
C LEU A 103 0.55 -6.27 4.25
N ALA A 104 -0.18 -5.63 5.15
CA ALA A 104 -1.45 -6.10 5.69
C ALA A 104 -2.54 -6.21 4.60
N ARG A 105 -2.61 -5.20 3.72
CA ARG A 105 -3.48 -5.20 2.53
C ARG A 105 -3.11 -6.32 1.57
N ARG A 106 -1.82 -6.47 1.24
CA ARG A 106 -1.33 -7.58 0.40
C ARG A 106 -1.69 -8.94 1.00
N HIS A 107 -1.54 -9.12 2.32
CA HIS A 107 -1.93 -10.35 3.01
C HIS A 107 -3.44 -10.63 2.90
N TRP A 108 -4.29 -9.61 3.10
CA TRP A 108 -5.73 -9.74 2.94
C TRP A 108 -6.12 -10.12 1.49
N LEU A 109 -5.60 -9.41 0.50
CA LEU A 109 -5.86 -9.64 -0.92
C LEU A 109 -5.40 -11.04 -1.38
N ALA A 110 -4.23 -11.49 -0.93
CA ALA A 110 -3.72 -12.83 -1.21
C ALA A 110 -4.62 -13.93 -0.62
N ARG A 111 -5.24 -13.67 0.55
CA ARG A 111 -6.18 -14.61 1.16
C ARG A 111 -7.50 -14.64 0.41
N ASP A 112 -8.02 -13.48 0.02
CA ASP A 112 -9.36 -13.36 -0.53
C ASP A 112 -9.42 -13.80 -2.00
N SER A 113 -8.43 -13.43 -2.80
CA SER A 113 -8.29 -13.88 -4.19
C SER A 113 -8.04 -15.40 -4.35
N LYS A 114 -7.90 -16.17 -3.25
CA LYS A 114 -7.91 -17.65 -3.28
C LYS A 114 -9.32 -18.24 -3.23
N LYS A 115 -10.29 -17.48 -2.71
CA LYS A 115 -11.67 -17.91 -2.55
C LYS A 115 -12.51 -17.60 -3.78
N ASP A 116 -12.11 -16.56 -4.50
CA ASP A 116 -12.80 -16.05 -5.69
C ASP A 116 -12.00 -16.37 -6.96
N GLU A 117 -12.69 -16.63 -8.07
CA GLU A 117 -12.04 -16.71 -9.38
C GLU A 117 -11.75 -15.31 -9.95
N ASP A 118 -12.40 -14.28 -9.42
CA ASP A 118 -12.26 -12.89 -9.87
C ASP A 118 -10.88 -12.29 -9.54
N VAL A 119 -10.51 -11.30 -10.34
CA VAL A 119 -9.34 -10.45 -10.15
C VAL A 119 -9.73 -9.29 -9.25
N ILE A 120 -9.05 -9.14 -8.12
CA ILE A 120 -9.30 -8.05 -7.19
C ILE A 120 -8.30 -6.94 -7.52
N ALA A 121 -8.79 -5.74 -7.84
CA ALA A 121 -7.95 -4.55 -7.93
C ALA A 121 -8.24 -3.66 -6.73
N ASP A 122 -7.20 -3.30 -6.02
CA ASP A 122 -7.26 -2.51 -4.81
C ASP A 122 -6.32 -1.32 -4.95
N TYR A 123 -6.85 -0.11 -4.94
CA TYR A 123 -6.12 1.07 -5.38
C TYR A 123 -6.49 2.34 -4.61
N ILE A 124 -5.56 3.28 -4.58
CA ILE A 124 -5.76 4.64 -4.09
C ILE A 124 -5.15 5.62 -5.10
N PHE A 125 -5.76 6.80 -5.21
CA PHE A 125 -5.19 7.90 -5.99
C PHE A 125 -4.40 8.80 -5.05
N ASP A 126 -3.17 9.12 -5.43
CA ASP A 126 -2.22 9.84 -4.60
C ASP A 126 -1.45 10.87 -5.42
N ALA A 127 -0.63 11.67 -4.74
CA ALA A 127 0.37 12.51 -5.38
C ALA A 127 1.73 11.81 -5.40
N SER A 128 2.53 12.07 -6.43
CA SER A 128 3.84 11.45 -6.60
C SER A 128 4.86 11.93 -5.56
N ASP A 129 4.67 13.15 -5.04
CA ASP A 129 5.60 13.86 -4.15
C ASP A 129 5.21 13.81 -2.67
N LYS A 130 4.03 13.31 -2.32
CA LYS A 130 3.53 13.23 -0.95
C LYS A 130 2.37 12.25 -0.83
N ILE A 131 2.15 11.76 0.38
CA ILE A 131 0.96 10.97 0.71
C ILE A 131 -0.22 11.92 0.99
N VAL A 132 -1.29 11.80 0.20
CA VAL A 132 -2.52 12.59 0.34
C VAL A 132 -3.37 12.04 1.48
N LYS A 133 -3.51 12.84 2.55
CA LYS A 133 -4.40 12.51 3.68
C LYS A 133 -5.87 12.54 3.25
N GLY A 134 -6.63 11.51 3.64
CA GLY A 134 -8.09 11.43 3.45
C GLY A 134 -8.56 10.69 2.20
N GLU A 135 -7.67 10.34 1.27
CA GLU A 135 -7.98 9.34 0.26
C GLU A 135 -7.98 7.95 0.90
N CYS A 136 -8.94 7.12 0.51
CA CYS A 136 -9.07 5.75 1.00
C CYS A 136 -8.93 4.79 -0.16
N PHE A 137 -8.31 3.64 0.10
CA PHE A 137 -8.28 2.56 -0.86
C PHE A 137 -9.69 2.13 -1.28
N GLN A 138 -9.86 1.95 -2.58
CA GLN A 138 -11.04 1.40 -3.21
C GLN A 138 -10.73 -0.01 -3.70
N THR A 139 -11.69 -0.92 -3.56
CA THR A 139 -11.55 -2.30 -4.03
C THR A 139 -12.64 -2.60 -5.06
N ASP A 140 -12.22 -2.98 -6.26
CA ASP A 140 -13.08 -3.40 -7.35
C ASP A 140 -12.76 -4.84 -7.78
N TYR A 141 -13.79 -5.55 -8.25
CA TYR A 141 -13.70 -6.94 -8.69
C TYR A 141 -13.89 -7.00 -10.21
N PHE A 142 -13.01 -7.75 -10.88
CA PHE A 142 -13.02 -7.95 -12.32
C PHE A 142 -13.10 -9.43 -12.64
N LYS A 143 -13.67 -9.76 -13.79
CA LYS A 143 -13.69 -11.13 -14.29
C LYS A 143 -12.27 -11.69 -14.39
N LYS A 144 -12.13 -13.00 -14.17
CA LYS A 144 -10.83 -13.72 -14.20
C LYS A 144 -9.95 -13.45 -15.43
N GLU A 145 -10.56 -13.14 -16.58
CA GLU A 145 -9.84 -12.87 -17.83
C GLU A 145 -9.25 -11.46 -17.90
N ALA A 146 -9.68 -10.53 -17.05
CA ALA A 146 -9.25 -9.14 -17.07
C ALA A 146 -7.73 -9.05 -16.94
N THR A 147 -7.08 -8.33 -17.84
CA THR A 147 -5.63 -8.15 -17.83
C THR A 147 -5.23 -6.96 -16.97
N GLU A 148 -3.98 -6.93 -16.48
CA GLU A 148 -3.46 -5.75 -15.77
C GLU A 148 -3.52 -4.49 -16.64
N GLY A 149 -3.27 -4.63 -17.95
CA GLY A 149 -3.35 -3.52 -18.90
C GLY A 149 -4.77 -2.96 -19.02
N GLU A 150 -5.80 -3.82 -19.05
CA GLU A 150 -7.19 -3.36 -19.08
C GLU A 150 -7.59 -2.64 -17.79
N ILE A 151 -7.19 -3.17 -16.63
CA ILE A 151 -7.45 -2.54 -15.32
C ILE A 151 -6.77 -1.17 -15.26
N ILE A 152 -5.50 -1.07 -15.66
CA ILE A 152 -4.75 0.18 -15.60
C ILE A 152 -5.26 1.16 -16.66
N GLU A 153 -5.23 0.80 -17.94
CA GLU A 153 -5.40 1.75 -19.04
C GLU A 153 -6.86 2.08 -19.33
N ASN A 154 -7.76 1.11 -19.21
CA ASN A 154 -9.17 1.30 -19.57
C ASN A 154 -10.02 1.70 -18.37
N TYR A 155 -9.60 1.38 -17.14
CA TYR A 155 -10.39 1.64 -15.94
C TYR A 155 -9.79 2.71 -15.02
N LEU A 156 -8.53 2.56 -14.62
CA LEU A 156 -7.93 3.44 -13.60
C LEU A 156 -7.37 4.76 -14.15
N LEU A 157 -6.65 4.74 -15.27
CA LEU A 157 -6.09 5.96 -15.87
C LEU A 157 -7.16 7.01 -16.21
N PRO A 158 -8.33 6.67 -16.79
CA PRO A 158 -9.38 7.65 -17.04
C PRO A 158 -9.90 8.29 -15.75
N LYS A 159 -9.98 7.54 -14.64
CA LYS A 159 -10.39 8.07 -13.33
C LYS A 159 -9.35 9.00 -12.74
N LEU A 160 -8.07 8.67 -12.88
CA LEU A 160 -6.97 9.53 -12.43
C LEU A 160 -6.98 10.85 -13.21
N LEU A 161 -7.09 10.81 -14.55
CA LEU A 161 -7.12 11.99 -15.40
C LEU A 161 -8.32 12.92 -15.18
N ALA A 162 -9.40 12.40 -14.57
CA ALA A 162 -10.55 13.21 -14.19
C ALA A 162 -10.32 14.00 -12.88
N ARG A 163 -9.18 13.80 -12.22
CA ARG A 163 -8.77 14.47 -10.98
C ARG A 163 -7.59 15.39 -11.27
N ASN A 164 -7.64 16.61 -10.75
CA ASN A 164 -6.60 17.63 -10.99
C ASN A 164 -5.54 17.69 -9.87
N GLU A 165 -5.75 16.99 -8.76
CA GLU A 165 -4.97 17.13 -7.52
C GLU A 165 -4.04 15.94 -7.26
N VAL A 166 -4.12 14.90 -8.09
CA VAL A 166 -3.41 13.63 -7.94
C VAL A 166 -2.90 13.20 -9.31
N ASP A 167 -1.72 12.59 -9.34
CA ASP A 167 -1.02 12.15 -10.55
C ASP A 167 -0.56 10.68 -10.47
N THR A 168 -0.84 10.02 -9.35
CA THR A 168 -0.31 8.71 -9.01
C THR A 168 -1.43 7.74 -8.65
N ILE A 169 -1.26 6.48 -9.07
CA ILE A 169 -2.09 5.35 -8.64
C ILE A 169 -1.19 4.38 -7.89
N VAL A 170 -1.49 4.15 -6.61
CA VAL A 170 -0.94 3.01 -5.88
C VAL A 170 -1.92 1.87 -6.03
N LEU A 171 -1.48 0.76 -6.64
CA LEU A 171 -2.35 -0.30 -7.11
C LEU A 171 -1.84 -1.68 -6.69
N ASN A 172 -2.72 -2.47 -6.10
CA ASN A 172 -2.55 -3.91 -5.89
C ASN A 172 -3.51 -4.67 -6.81
N ILE A 173 -2.99 -5.65 -7.57
CA ILE A 173 -3.80 -6.59 -8.34
C ILE A 173 -3.58 -7.98 -7.75
N ALA A 174 -4.67 -8.61 -7.30
CA ALA A 174 -4.65 -9.92 -6.70
C ALA A 174 -5.42 -10.95 -7.53
N ARG A 175 -4.81 -12.12 -7.73
CA ARG A 175 -5.38 -13.26 -8.46
C ARG A 175 -4.85 -14.57 -7.91
N ALA A 176 -5.74 -15.51 -7.62
CA ALA A 176 -5.39 -16.87 -7.21
C ALA A 176 -4.36 -16.91 -6.05
N GLY A 177 -4.44 -15.92 -5.15
CA GLY A 177 -3.54 -15.77 -4.01
C GLY A 177 -2.17 -15.15 -4.27
N GLN A 178 -1.91 -14.67 -5.48
CA GLN A 178 -0.76 -13.84 -5.81
C GLN A 178 -1.17 -12.37 -5.84
N VAL A 179 -0.29 -11.47 -5.38
CA VAL A 179 -0.54 -10.01 -5.35
C VAL A 179 0.64 -9.27 -5.95
N ASN A 180 0.37 -8.59 -7.07
CA ASN A 180 1.31 -7.66 -7.68
C ASN A 180 0.98 -6.24 -7.26
N SER A 181 1.99 -5.47 -6.86
CA SER A 181 1.83 -4.07 -6.41
C SER A 181 2.57 -3.13 -7.35
N TYR A 182 1.97 -1.98 -7.62
CA TYR A 182 2.47 -1.00 -8.58
C TYR A 182 2.26 0.43 -8.08
N SER A 183 3.21 1.30 -8.43
CA SER A 183 3.04 2.76 -8.43
C SER A 183 3.01 3.23 -9.89
N ILE A 184 1.95 3.92 -10.28
CA ILE A 184 1.69 4.37 -11.65
C ILE A 184 1.62 5.89 -11.64
N VAL A 185 2.65 6.54 -12.15
CA VAL A 185 2.76 8.01 -12.16
C VAL A 185 2.53 8.53 -13.57
N ILE A 186 1.60 9.46 -13.74
CA ILE A 186 1.41 10.15 -15.03
C ILE A 186 2.65 11.00 -15.30
N GLN A 187 3.17 10.90 -16.52
CA GLN A 187 4.17 11.85 -16.98
C GLN A 187 3.43 12.99 -17.65
N GLU A 188 3.56 14.21 -17.14
CA GLU A 188 3.12 15.38 -17.89
C GLU A 188 3.79 15.35 -19.27
N ASN A 189 2.99 15.55 -20.32
CA ASN A 189 3.57 15.75 -21.64
C ASN A 189 4.25 17.13 -21.62
N GLU A 190 5.57 17.16 -21.57
CA GLU A 190 6.34 18.34 -21.98
C GLU A 190 5.97 18.78 -23.42
#